data_AF-A0AAW1TVM7-F1
#
_entry.id   AF-A0AAW1TVM7-F1
#
_cell.length_a   1.000
_cell.length_b   1.000
_cell.length_c   1.000
_cell.angle_alpha   90.00
_cell.angle_beta   90.00
_cell.angle_gamma   90.00
#
_symmetry.space_group_name_H-M   'P 1'
#
loop_
_entity.id
_entity.type
_entity.pdbx_description
1 polymer ?
#
loop_
_entity_poly.entity_id
_entity_poly.type
_entity_poly.pdbx_seq_one_letter_code
_entity_poly.pdbx_strand_id
1 'polypeptide(L)'
;MISIFKFAVVVFYLIAQMSVLAERDISVIFDKCSAQRKEPDNQYSSELPLCILTAMEILNNNGAVNKKNLEELLLLRYKNQTFVNNLIDLCAVEQPNPGETAYYVFYTCWITPYESLEDAKHMIAFLSCWYPKYKSSEKIKAAQNDIYKCFLEKINIMDKNGEVNKEAVLQIMKASENKKLTDAVIEGCVTKKENPLETANNIWKCINM
;
A
#
# COMPACT_ATOMS: atom_id res chain seq x y z
N MET A 1 5.12 12.14 15.21
CA MET A 1 5.29 11.09 16.25
C MET A 1 4.36 9.95 15.86
N ILE A 2 4.85 8.99 15.06
CA ILE A 2 4.04 7.84 14.65
C ILE A 2 3.88 6.97 15.90
N SER A 3 2.67 6.95 16.44
CA SER A 3 2.39 6.35 17.73
C SER A 3 2.77 4.87 17.74
N ILE A 4 3.54 4.46 18.76
CA ILE A 4 3.92 3.08 19.09
C ILE A 4 2.71 2.13 19.04
N PHE A 5 1.50 2.67 19.24
CA PHE A 5 0.23 1.97 19.10
C PHE A 5 -0.05 1.43 17.69
N LYS A 6 0.26 2.17 16.61
CA LYS A 6 0.06 1.68 15.23
C LYS A 6 1.05 0.56 14.89
N PHE A 7 2.28 0.63 15.41
CA PHE A 7 3.29 -0.42 15.19
C PHE A 7 2.93 -1.71 15.93
N ALA A 8 2.44 -1.60 17.18
CA ALA A 8 1.96 -2.75 17.93
C ALA A 8 0.75 -3.41 17.24
N VAL A 9 -0.22 -2.64 16.73
CA VAL A 9 -1.35 -3.18 15.98
C VAL A 9 -0.87 -3.91 14.71
N VAL A 10 0.08 -3.35 13.95
CA VAL A 10 0.66 -4.04 12.78
C VAL A 10 1.38 -5.33 13.18
N VAL A 11 2.13 -5.35 14.29
CA VAL A 11 2.85 -6.55 14.77
C VAL A 11 1.88 -7.62 15.27
N PHE A 12 0.87 -7.27 16.07
CA PHE A 12 -0.15 -8.22 16.52
C PHE A 12 -1.00 -8.74 15.37
N TYR A 13 -1.28 -7.90 14.37
CA TYR A 13 -1.99 -8.29 13.17
C TYR A 13 -1.14 -9.21 12.28
N LEU A 14 0.16 -8.94 12.13
CA LEU A 14 1.10 -9.86 11.47
C LEU A 14 1.16 -11.20 12.20
N ILE A 15 1.19 -11.23 13.54
CA ILE A 15 1.16 -12.47 14.34
C ILE A 15 -0.15 -13.23 14.11
N ALA A 16 -1.31 -12.55 14.06
CA ALA A 16 -2.60 -13.18 13.74
C ALA A 16 -2.71 -13.62 12.27
N GLN A 17 -1.95 -13.01 11.35
CA GLN A 17 -1.79 -13.53 10.01
C GLN A 17 -0.90 -14.77 9.99
N MET A 18 0.16 -14.82 10.80
CA MET A 18 1.05 -15.98 10.87
C MET A 18 0.33 -17.26 11.30
N SER A 19 -0.75 -17.19 12.10
CA SER A 19 -1.54 -18.38 12.44
C SER A 19 -2.36 -18.93 11.27
N VAL A 20 -2.86 -18.08 10.36
CA VAL A 20 -3.47 -18.54 9.09
C VAL A 20 -2.41 -19.07 8.12
N LEU A 21 -1.20 -18.51 8.17
CA LEU A 21 -0.07 -18.90 7.33
C LEU A 21 0.65 -20.18 7.83
N ALA A 22 0.38 -20.61 9.07
CA ALA A 22 0.95 -21.82 9.65
C ALA A 22 0.55 -23.11 8.91
N GLU A 23 -0.55 -23.08 8.14
CA GLU A 23 -1.03 -24.21 7.35
C GLU A 23 -0.25 -24.47 6.04
N ARG A 24 0.63 -23.56 5.62
CA ARG A 24 1.38 -23.67 4.34
C ARG A 24 2.91 -23.63 4.49
N ASP A 25 3.47 -23.97 5.66
CA ASP A 25 4.91 -23.88 5.94
C ASP A 25 5.50 -22.47 5.68
N ILE A 26 4.67 -21.43 5.68
CA ILE A 26 5.06 -20.07 5.29
C ILE A 26 6.06 -19.47 6.29
N SER A 27 5.96 -19.83 7.57
CA SER A 27 6.96 -19.48 8.58
C SER A 27 8.33 -20.07 8.23
N VAL A 28 8.37 -21.35 7.82
CA VAL A 28 9.60 -22.02 7.38
C VAL A 28 10.19 -21.35 6.14
N ILE A 29 9.35 -20.99 5.17
CA ILE A 29 9.77 -20.23 3.98
C ILE A 29 10.35 -18.87 4.39
N PHE A 30 9.65 -18.14 5.26
CA PHE A 30 10.07 -16.83 5.73
C PHE A 30 11.41 -16.87 6.45
N ASP A 31 11.60 -17.83 7.36
CA ASP A 31 12.85 -18.01 8.09
C ASP A 31 14.01 -18.36 7.15
N LYS A 32 13.77 -19.30 6.22
CA LYS A 32 14.75 -19.69 5.20
C LYS A 32 15.16 -18.51 4.33
N CYS A 33 14.20 -17.73 3.84
CA CYS A 33 14.46 -16.56 3.00
C CYS A 33 15.12 -15.42 3.79
N SER A 34 14.73 -15.23 5.06
CA SER A 34 15.32 -14.21 5.94
C SER A 34 16.79 -14.49 6.24
N ALA A 35 17.15 -15.76 6.41
CA ALA A 35 18.52 -16.20 6.65
C ALA A 35 19.45 -16.02 5.43
N GLN A 36 18.90 -15.88 4.22
CA GLN A 36 19.66 -15.69 2.98
C GLN A 36 19.96 -14.22 2.66
N ARG A 37 19.41 -13.27 3.44
CA ARG A 37 19.62 -11.84 3.19
C ARG A 37 21.07 -11.45 3.42
N LYS A 38 21.67 -10.80 2.42
CA LYS A 38 23.05 -10.29 2.50
C LYS A 38 23.15 -9.00 3.33
N GLU A 39 22.08 -8.20 3.36
CA GLU A 39 22.02 -6.91 4.05
C GLU A 39 20.76 -6.84 4.94
N PRO A 40 20.86 -7.19 6.23
CA PRO A 40 19.70 -7.23 7.13
C PRO A 40 19.09 -5.84 7.40
N ASP A 41 19.90 -4.78 7.30
CA ASP A 41 19.48 -3.41 7.61
C ASP A 41 18.78 -2.71 6.44
N ASN A 42 18.83 -3.28 5.23
CA ASN A 42 18.03 -2.79 4.12
C ASN A 42 16.61 -3.33 4.23
N GLN A 43 15.80 -2.70 5.09
CA GLN A 43 14.37 -2.97 5.29
C GLN A 43 13.56 -2.97 3.98
N TYR A 44 14.14 -2.51 2.88
CA TYR A 44 13.52 -2.29 1.58
C TYR A 44 14.13 -3.13 0.46
N SER A 45 14.94 -4.13 0.79
CA SER A 45 15.46 -5.09 -0.17
C SER A 45 14.31 -5.89 -0.80
N SER A 46 14.26 -5.89 -2.14
CA SER A 46 13.35 -6.76 -2.91
C SER A 46 13.71 -8.23 -2.81
N GLU A 47 14.87 -8.59 -2.26
CA GLU A 47 15.35 -9.97 -2.16
C GLU A 47 14.45 -10.85 -1.29
N LEU A 48 13.96 -10.31 -0.15
CA LEU A 48 13.10 -11.08 0.75
C LEU A 48 11.72 -11.35 0.12
N PRO A 49 10.96 -10.33 -0.36
CA PRO A 49 9.74 -10.57 -1.14
C PRO A 49 9.94 -11.53 -2.31
N LEU A 50 11.04 -11.39 -3.06
CA LEU A 50 11.34 -12.23 -4.22
C LEU A 50 11.55 -13.69 -3.81
N CYS A 51 12.36 -13.95 -2.79
CA CYS A 51 12.59 -15.30 -2.28
C CYS A 51 11.28 -15.95 -1.83
N ILE A 52 10.48 -15.24 -1.03
CA ILE A 52 9.26 -15.80 -0.46
C ILE A 52 8.23 -16.09 -1.54
N LEU A 53 7.94 -15.13 -2.43
CA LEU A 53 6.93 -15.32 -3.48
C LEU A 53 7.34 -16.35 -4.52
N THR A 54 8.65 -16.50 -4.78
CA THR A 54 9.17 -17.57 -5.65
C THR A 54 9.04 -18.94 -4.99
N ALA A 55 9.38 -19.04 -3.70
CA ALA A 55 9.23 -20.29 -2.95
C ALA A 55 7.76 -20.75 -2.82
N MET A 56 6.82 -19.81 -2.86
CA MET A 56 5.38 -20.08 -2.88
C MET A 56 4.82 -20.28 -4.31
N GLU A 57 5.67 -20.21 -5.33
CA GLU A 57 5.29 -20.30 -6.74
C GLU A 57 4.23 -19.25 -7.17
N ILE A 58 4.14 -18.13 -6.43
CA ILE A 58 3.31 -16.97 -6.76
C ILE A 58 4.00 -16.10 -7.81
N LEU A 59 5.33 -16.09 -7.79
CA LEU A 59 6.14 -15.39 -8.77
C LEU A 59 7.12 -16.36 -9.39
N ASN A 60 7.34 -16.28 -10.70
CA ASN A 60 8.45 -17.00 -11.32
C ASN A 60 9.72 -16.14 -11.39
N ASN A 61 10.84 -16.72 -11.81
CA ASN A 61 12.13 -16.04 -11.90
C ASN A 61 12.14 -14.85 -12.88
N ASN A 62 11.18 -14.77 -13.81
CA ASN A 62 11.03 -13.67 -14.75
C ASN A 62 10.13 -12.55 -14.21
N GLY A 63 9.59 -12.70 -12.99
CA GLY A 63 8.71 -11.72 -12.39
C GLY A 63 7.27 -11.81 -12.86
N ALA A 64 6.86 -12.90 -13.53
CA ALA A 64 5.47 -13.09 -13.90
C ALA A 64 4.67 -13.67 -12.72
N VAL A 65 3.48 -13.12 -12.50
CA VAL A 65 2.63 -13.48 -11.36
C VAL A 65 1.74 -14.66 -11.70
N ASN A 66 1.86 -15.75 -10.95
CA ASN A 66 0.91 -16.85 -10.95
C ASN A 66 -0.34 -16.45 -10.16
N LYS A 67 -1.31 -15.88 -10.87
CA LYS A 67 -2.57 -15.39 -10.29
C LYS A 67 -3.35 -16.48 -9.54
N LYS A 68 -3.28 -17.74 -9.98
CA LYS A 68 -3.98 -18.86 -9.32
C LYS A 68 -3.41 -19.13 -7.93
N ASN A 69 -2.09 -19.23 -7.79
CA ASN A 69 -1.47 -19.47 -6.48
C ASN A 69 -1.66 -18.27 -5.55
N LEU A 70 -1.68 -17.05 -6.10
CA LEU A 70 -2.00 -15.84 -5.35
C LEU A 70 -3.47 -15.84 -4.87
N GLU A 71 -4.41 -16.25 -5.72
CA GLU A 71 -5.82 -16.40 -5.38
C GLU A 71 -6.04 -17.38 -4.23
N GLU A 72 -5.43 -18.56 -4.31
CA GLU A 72 -5.49 -19.55 -3.23
C GLU A 72 -5.00 -18.95 -1.90
N LEU A 73 -3.89 -18.21 -1.92
CA LEU A 73 -3.36 -17.53 -0.73
C LEU A 73 -4.34 -16.47 -0.18
N LEU A 74 -4.90 -15.63 -1.04
CA LEU A 74 -5.79 -14.54 -0.63
C LEU A 74 -7.14 -15.06 -0.12
N LEU A 75 -7.62 -16.19 -0.65
CA LEU A 75 -8.85 -16.84 -0.19
C LEU A 75 -8.75 -17.35 1.25
N LEU A 76 -7.55 -17.77 1.70
CA LEU A 76 -7.32 -18.12 3.12
C LEU A 76 -7.64 -16.94 4.05
N ARG A 77 -7.44 -15.70 3.58
CA ARG A 77 -7.67 -14.49 4.36
C ARG A 77 -9.08 -13.94 4.22
N TYR A 78 -9.51 -13.64 3.00
CA TYR A 78 -10.72 -12.84 2.77
C TYR A 78 -11.99 -13.67 2.64
N LYS A 79 -11.88 -14.98 2.39
CA LYS A 79 -13.01 -15.94 2.29
C LYS A 79 -14.16 -15.52 1.34
N ASN A 80 -13.91 -14.56 0.46
CA ASN A 80 -14.87 -14.01 -0.49
C ASN A 80 -14.23 -13.98 -1.87
N GLN A 81 -14.73 -14.84 -2.76
CA GLN A 81 -14.17 -15.02 -4.11
C GLN A 81 -14.21 -13.74 -4.95
N THR A 82 -15.36 -13.04 -4.97
CA THR A 82 -15.53 -11.82 -5.74
C THR A 82 -14.56 -10.73 -5.27
N PHE A 83 -14.38 -10.59 -3.96
CA PHE A 83 -13.42 -9.66 -3.39
C PHE A 83 -11.98 -10.01 -3.79
N VAL A 84 -11.59 -11.29 -3.67
CA VAL A 84 -10.24 -11.75 -4.03
C VAL A 84 -9.94 -11.52 -5.51
N ASN A 85 -10.87 -11.83 -6.41
CA ASN A 85 -10.69 -11.60 -7.85
C ASN A 85 -10.45 -10.11 -8.13
N ASN A 86 -11.28 -9.24 -7.56
CA ASN A 86 -11.12 -7.80 -7.70
C ASN A 86 -9.79 -7.30 -7.11
N LEU A 87 -9.33 -7.89 -6.00
CA LEU A 87 -8.07 -7.53 -5.39
C LEU A 87 -6.87 -7.93 -6.25
N ILE A 88 -6.89 -9.14 -6.83
CA ILE A 88 -5.85 -9.62 -7.75
C ILE A 88 -5.70 -8.68 -8.94
N ASP A 89 -6.82 -8.23 -9.53
CA ASP A 89 -6.79 -7.31 -10.66
C ASP A 89 -6.16 -5.96 -10.32
N LEU A 90 -6.20 -5.54 -9.05
CA LEU A 90 -5.55 -4.32 -8.58
C LEU A 90 -4.06 -4.52 -8.26
N CYS A 91 -3.71 -5.66 -7.68
CA CYS A 91 -2.42 -5.81 -6.97
C CYS A 91 -1.42 -6.73 -7.67
N ALA A 92 -1.87 -7.64 -8.56
CA ALA A 92 -1.02 -8.57 -9.32
C ALA A 92 -0.41 -7.89 -10.56
N VAL A 93 0.30 -6.78 -10.35
CA VAL A 93 0.88 -5.94 -11.41
C VAL A 93 2.36 -6.24 -11.58
N GLU A 94 2.74 -6.68 -12.78
CA GLU A 94 4.14 -6.87 -13.16
C GLU A 94 4.87 -5.53 -13.28
N GLN A 95 6.08 -5.47 -12.72
CA GLN A 95 6.97 -4.32 -12.74
C GLN A 95 8.15 -4.58 -13.69
N PRO A 96 9.01 -3.58 -13.98
CA PRO A 96 10.09 -3.73 -14.95
C PRO A 96 11.11 -4.84 -14.66
N ASN A 97 11.21 -5.33 -13.42
CA ASN A 97 12.03 -6.49 -13.09
C ASN A 97 11.41 -7.34 -11.96
N PRO A 98 11.86 -8.61 -11.80
CA PRO A 98 11.25 -9.55 -10.85
C PRO A 98 11.28 -9.09 -9.41
N GLY A 99 12.37 -8.45 -8.97
CA GLY A 99 12.48 -7.92 -7.61
C GLY A 99 11.43 -6.84 -7.35
N GLU A 100 11.19 -5.97 -8.33
CA GLU A 100 10.17 -4.94 -8.20
C GLU A 100 8.76 -5.51 -8.21
N THR A 101 8.48 -6.51 -9.07
CA THR A 101 7.18 -7.19 -9.05
C THR A 101 6.96 -7.86 -7.71
N ALA A 102 7.99 -8.56 -7.20
CA ALA A 102 7.90 -9.24 -5.92
C ALA A 102 7.61 -8.28 -4.79
N TYR A 103 8.34 -7.16 -4.72
CA TYR A 103 8.11 -6.13 -3.71
C TYR A 103 6.67 -5.60 -3.82
N TYR A 104 6.25 -5.19 -5.01
CA TYR A 104 4.92 -4.62 -5.23
C TYR A 104 3.83 -5.59 -4.76
N VAL A 105 3.79 -6.79 -5.35
CA VAL A 105 2.80 -7.84 -5.02
C VAL A 105 2.83 -8.22 -3.53
N PHE A 106 4.01 -8.33 -2.93
CA PHE A 106 4.14 -8.67 -1.51
C PHE A 106 3.47 -7.63 -0.62
N TYR A 107 3.71 -6.33 -0.86
CA TYR A 107 3.09 -5.28 -0.05
C TYR A 107 1.62 -5.04 -0.42
N THR A 108 1.26 -5.02 -1.71
CA THR A 108 -0.09 -4.67 -2.17
C THR A 108 -1.09 -5.83 -2.13
N CYS A 109 -0.64 -7.08 -2.22
CA CYS A 109 -1.55 -8.22 -2.17
C CYS A 109 -1.50 -8.91 -0.82
N TRP A 110 -0.29 -9.09 -0.27
CA TRP A 110 -0.10 -10.04 0.80
C TRP A 110 0.03 -9.43 2.19
N ILE A 111 0.89 -8.43 2.41
CA ILE A 111 1.10 -7.91 3.77
C ILE A 111 -0.04 -6.99 4.19
N THR A 112 -0.52 -6.14 3.28
CA THR A 112 -1.53 -5.15 3.65
C THR A 112 -2.91 -5.80 3.79
N PRO A 113 -3.58 -5.66 4.95
CA PRO A 113 -4.98 -6.00 5.07
C PRO A 113 -5.87 -4.95 4.44
N TYR A 114 -6.99 -5.40 3.89
CA TYR A 114 -8.03 -4.55 3.34
C TYR A 114 -9.37 -4.87 3.98
N GLU A 115 -10.05 -3.85 4.45
CA GLU A 115 -11.42 -4.00 5.00
C GLU A 115 -12.47 -3.97 3.88
N SER A 116 -12.15 -3.30 2.78
CA SER A 116 -13.02 -3.16 1.61
C SER A 116 -12.22 -2.99 0.33
N LEU A 117 -12.90 -3.09 -0.82
CA LEU A 117 -12.24 -2.92 -2.11
C LEU A 117 -11.79 -1.46 -2.32
N GLU A 118 -12.51 -0.51 -1.73
CA GLU A 118 -12.17 0.91 -1.83
C GLU A 118 -10.91 1.24 -1.02
N ASP A 119 -10.81 0.66 0.19
CA ASP A 119 -9.60 0.71 1.00
C ASP A 119 -8.39 0.11 0.25
N ALA A 120 -8.58 -1.04 -0.41
CA ALA A 120 -7.56 -1.63 -1.26
C ALA A 120 -7.10 -0.69 -2.38
N LYS A 121 -8.04 -0.08 -3.14
CA LYS A 121 -7.69 0.87 -4.20
C LYS A 121 -6.87 2.05 -3.68
N HIS A 122 -7.27 2.66 -2.56
CA HIS A 122 -6.56 3.80 -2.00
C HIS A 122 -5.15 3.42 -1.57
N MET A 123 -5.00 2.32 -0.84
CA MET A 123 -3.70 1.91 -0.34
C MET A 123 -2.76 1.46 -1.47
N ILE A 124 -3.28 0.74 -2.48
CA ILE A 124 -2.53 0.37 -3.68
C ILE A 124 -2.12 1.61 -4.48
N ALA A 125 -3.01 2.60 -4.61
CA ALA A 125 -2.70 3.87 -5.25
C ALA A 125 -1.55 4.59 -4.52
N PHE A 126 -1.61 4.66 -3.19
CA PHE A 126 -0.56 5.24 -2.36
C PHE A 126 0.78 4.54 -2.55
N LEU A 127 0.80 3.20 -2.43
CA LEU A 127 2.00 2.39 -2.61
C LEU A 127 2.59 2.56 -4.03
N SER A 128 1.75 2.64 -5.06
CA SER A 128 2.20 2.87 -6.44
C SER A 128 2.87 4.23 -6.67
N CYS A 129 2.49 5.25 -5.89
CA CYS A 129 3.12 6.57 -5.92
C CYS A 129 4.41 6.64 -5.09
N TRP A 130 4.43 5.90 -3.98
CA TRP A 130 5.54 5.86 -3.07
C TRP A 130 6.71 5.02 -3.63
N TYR A 131 6.41 3.86 -4.20
CA TYR A 131 7.40 2.86 -4.60
C TYR A 131 8.48 3.36 -5.57
N PRO A 132 8.16 4.00 -6.72
CA PRO A 132 9.18 4.42 -7.68
C PRO A 132 10.12 5.48 -7.12
N LYS A 133 9.66 6.30 -6.17
CA LYS A 133 10.41 7.42 -5.59
C LYS A 133 11.26 6.98 -4.39
N TYR A 134 11.03 5.78 -3.87
CA TYR A 134 11.70 5.26 -2.68
C TYR A 134 13.11 4.72 -2.93
N LYS A 135 13.46 4.33 -4.17
CA LYS A 135 14.77 3.75 -4.52
C LYS A 135 15.98 4.67 -4.25
N SER A 136 15.78 5.95 -3.91
CA SER A 136 16.84 6.87 -3.47
C SER A 136 16.52 7.44 -2.08
N SER A 137 17.08 6.83 -1.03
CA SER A 137 16.83 7.17 0.39
C SER A 137 17.12 8.63 0.76
N GLU A 138 18.04 9.31 0.07
CA GLU A 138 18.35 10.73 0.28
C GLU A 138 17.24 11.71 -0.12
N LYS A 139 16.24 11.28 -0.90
CA LYS A 139 15.20 12.17 -1.44
C LYS A 139 13.82 12.01 -0.80
N ILE A 140 13.63 11.17 0.22
CA ILE A 140 12.28 10.85 0.74
C ILE A 140 11.53 12.11 1.21
N LYS A 141 12.20 13.03 1.91
CA LYS A 141 11.58 14.32 2.30
C LYS A 141 11.31 15.23 1.11
N ALA A 142 12.21 15.25 0.12
CA ALA A 142 12.05 16.04 -1.10
C ALA A 142 10.93 15.49 -2.01
N ALA A 143 10.69 14.17 -1.97
CA ALA A 143 9.67 13.47 -2.75
C ALA A 143 8.31 13.38 -2.04
N GLN A 144 8.20 13.80 -0.78
CA GLN A 144 6.99 13.59 0.03
C GLN A 144 5.75 14.29 -0.56
N ASN A 145 5.85 15.59 -0.88
CA ASN A 145 4.75 16.34 -1.52
C ASN A 145 4.37 15.73 -2.87
N ASP A 146 5.38 15.20 -3.53
CA ASP A 146 5.35 14.59 -4.84
C ASP A 146 4.62 13.23 -4.81
N ILE A 147 4.74 12.50 -3.71
CA ILE A 147 3.99 11.27 -3.41
C ILE A 147 2.54 11.63 -3.08
N TYR A 148 2.32 12.66 -2.24
CA TYR A 148 0.98 13.12 -1.89
C TYR A 148 0.20 13.59 -3.11
N LYS A 149 0.82 14.39 -3.98
CA LYS A 149 0.19 14.84 -5.23
C LYS A 149 -0.20 13.65 -6.10
N CYS A 150 0.73 12.73 -6.34
CA CYS A 150 0.45 11.52 -7.12
C CYS A 150 -0.71 10.71 -6.52
N PHE A 151 -0.71 10.52 -5.20
CA PHE A 151 -1.76 9.78 -4.52
C PHE A 151 -3.12 10.46 -4.67
N LEU A 152 -3.22 11.75 -4.32
CA LEU A 152 -4.45 12.54 -4.40
C LEU A 152 -5.00 12.64 -5.82
N GLU A 153 -4.13 12.66 -6.84
CA GLU A 153 -4.51 12.56 -8.25
C GLU A 153 -5.13 11.21 -8.58
N LYS A 154 -4.49 10.11 -8.17
CA LYS A 154 -5.00 8.75 -8.45
C LYS A 154 -6.34 8.46 -7.80
N ILE A 155 -6.60 9.03 -6.64
CA ILE A 155 -7.89 8.88 -5.94
C ILE A 155 -8.87 10.00 -6.28
N ASN A 156 -8.58 10.80 -7.31
CA ASN A 156 -9.44 11.86 -7.83
C ASN A 156 -9.84 12.93 -6.80
N ILE A 157 -9.03 13.13 -5.75
CA ILE A 157 -9.17 14.28 -4.85
C ILE A 157 -8.71 15.56 -5.53
N MET A 158 -7.68 15.50 -6.37
CA MET A 158 -7.20 16.68 -7.10
C MET A 158 -6.81 16.33 -8.53
N ASP A 159 -6.81 17.32 -9.42
CA ASP A 159 -6.26 17.18 -10.77
C ASP A 159 -4.76 17.54 -10.84
N LYS A 160 -4.19 17.40 -12.05
CA LYS A 160 -2.78 17.74 -12.33
C LYS A 160 -2.42 19.21 -12.06
N ASN A 161 -3.40 20.11 -12.08
CA ASN A 161 -3.25 21.55 -11.89
C ASN A 161 -3.52 21.97 -10.44
N GLY A 162 -3.81 21.03 -9.55
CA GLY A 162 -4.16 21.31 -8.16
C GLY A 162 -5.60 21.77 -7.94
N GLU A 163 -6.48 21.63 -8.92
CA GLU A 163 -7.92 21.82 -8.69
C GLU A 163 -8.44 20.68 -7.83
N VAL A 164 -9.14 21.02 -6.74
CA VAL A 164 -9.57 20.02 -5.74
C VAL A 164 -11.03 19.65 -5.94
N ASN A 165 -11.29 18.36 -6.05
CA ASN A 165 -12.61 17.77 -6.07
C ASN A 165 -13.15 17.65 -4.64
N LYS A 166 -13.85 18.70 -4.19
CA LYS A 166 -14.47 18.79 -2.86
C LYS A 166 -15.40 17.61 -2.56
N GLU A 167 -16.11 17.11 -3.55
CA GLU A 167 -17.03 15.98 -3.37
C GLU A 167 -16.28 14.67 -3.09
N ALA A 168 -15.16 14.43 -3.77
CA ALA A 168 -14.31 13.27 -3.48
C ALA A 168 -13.73 13.34 -2.05
N VAL A 169 -13.29 14.52 -1.60
CA VAL A 169 -12.83 14.71 -0.21
C VAL A 169 -13.95 14.42 0.78
N LEU A 170 -15.16 14.94 0.53
CA LEU A 170 -16.32 14.70 1.39
C LEU A 170 -16.66 13.20 1.48
N GLN A 171 -16.61 12.47 0.37
CA GLN A 171 -16.87 11.03 0.34
C GLN A 171 -15.88 10.24 1.20
N ILE A 172 -14.59 10.57 1.11
CA ILE A 172 -13.54 9.93 1.93
C ILE A 172 -13.70 10.29 3.41
N MET A 173 -13.98 11.55 3.72
CA MET A 173 -14.16 12.02 5.09
C MET A 173 -15.43 11.49 5.75
N LYS A 174 -16.51 11.24 5.00
CA LYS A 174 -17.74 10.61 5.53
C LYS A 174 -17.48 9.24 6.13
N ALA A 175 -16.47 8.50 5.65
CA ALA A 175 -16.07 7.22 6.23
C ALA A 175 -15.48 7.35 7.65
N SER A 176 -15.06 8.54 8.08
CA SER A 176 -14.49 8.79 9.41
C SER A 176 -15.53 9.00 10.52
N GLU A 177 -16.82 9.08 10.17
CA GLU A 177 -17.96 9.40 11.07
C GLU A 177 -17.84 10.72 11.85
N ASN A 178 -16.78 11.50 11.69
CA ASN A 178 -16.55 12.75 12.40
C ASN A 178 -16.99 13.96 11.58
N LYS A 179 -18.30 14.24 11.60
CA LYS A 179 -18.91 15.33 10.83
C LYS A 179 -18.27 16.71 11.09
N LYS A 180 -17.91 17.02 12.35
CA LYS A 180 -17.28 18.31 12.71
C LYS A 180 -15.90 18.46 12.10
N LEU A 181 -15.12 17.38 12.06
CA LEU A 181 -13.81 17.36 11.39
C LEU A 181 -13.99 17.47 9.88
N THR A 182 -14.96 16.78 9.29
CA THR A 182 -15.27 16.84 7.86
C THR A 182 -15.58 18.26 7.39
N ASP A 183 -16.49 18.96 8.07
CA ASP A 183 -16.87 20.33 7.69
C ASP A 183 -15.66 21.28 7.81
N ALA A 184 -14.89 21.17 8.90
CA ALA A 184 -13.68 21.97 9.12
C ALA A 184 -12.59 21.70 8.06
N VAL A 185 -12.40 20.45 7.64
CA VAL A 185 -11.43 20.08 6.61
C VAL A 185 -11.87 20.63 5.24
N ILE A 186 -13.16 20.54 4.90
CA ILE A 186 -13.66 21.04 3.62
C ILE A 186 -13.54 22.55 3.51
N GLU A 187 -13.91 23.28 4.58
CA GLU A 187 -13.86 24.75 4.58
C GLU A 187 -12.43 25.29 4.69
N GLY A 188 -11.58 24.67 5.53
CA GLY A 188 -10.25 25.19 5.82
C GLY A 188 -9.14 24.70 4.89
N CYS A 189 -9.27 23.50 4.33
CA CYS A 189 -8.11 22.80 3.74
C CYS A 189 -8.24 22.45 2.27
N VAL A 190 -9.47 22.39 1.76
CA VAL A 190 -9.74 22.09 0.34
C VAL A 190 -9.70 23.38 -0.49
N THR A 191 -8.55 24.06 -0.43
CA THR A 191 -8.28 25.26 -1.21
C THR A 191 -7.05 25.04 -2.09
N LYS A 192 -7.21 25.32 -3.37
CA LYS A 192 -6.10 25.35 -4.32
C LYS A 192 -5.05 26.36 -3.86
N LYS A 193 -3.79 25.96 -3.86
CA LYS A 193 -2.62 26.82 -3.66
C LYS A 193 -2.01 27.19 -5.00
N GLU A 194 -1.04 28.10 -4.99
CA GLU A 194 -0.33 28.54 -6.19
C GLU A 194 0.34 27.37 -6.92
N ASN A 195 0.88 26.41 -6.15
CA ASN A 195 1.50 25.20 -6.65
C ASN A 195 0.67 23.95 -6.34
N PRO A 196 0.45 23.03 -7.31
CA PRO A 196 -0.18 21.73 -7.06
C PRO A 196 0.48 20.91 -5.95
N LEU A 197 1.80 20.97 -5.79
CA LEU A 197 2.50 20.25 -4.71
C LEU A 197 2.16 20.80 -3.32
N GLU A 198 2.03 22.12 -3.21
CA GLU A 198 1.60 22.75 -1.96
C GLU A 198 0.14 22.45 -1.66
N THR A 199 -0.70 22.43 -2.70
CA THR A 199 -2.10 22.00 -2.58
C THR A 199 -2.18 20.60 -2.02
N ALA A 200 -1.43 19.65 -2.59
CA ALA A 200 -1.39 18.27 -2.14
C ALA A 200 -0.91 18.14 -0.69
N ASN A 201 0.17 18.83 -0.33
CA ASN A 201 0.70 18.83 1.04
C ASN A 201 -0.30 19.43 2.04
N ASN A 202 -1.00 20.50 1.66
CA ASN A 202 -2.01 21.12 2.50
C ASN A 202 -3.18 20.18 2.77
N ILE A 203 -3.71 19.55 1.72
CA ILE A 203 -4.79 18.56 1.84
C ILE A 203 -4.34 17.39 2.74
N TRP A 204 -3.15 16.83 2.48
CA TRP A 204 -2.63 15.70 3.24
C TRP A 204 -2.48 16.01 4.74
N LYS A 205 -1.94 17.19 5.07
CA LYS A 205 -1.81 17.63 6.47
C LYS A 205 -3.17 17.66 7.14
N CYS A 206 -4.20 18.19 6.48
CA CYS A 206 -5.51 18.33 7.07
C CYS A 206 -6.26 17.01 7.27
N ILE A 207 -6.11 16.05 6.37
CA ILE A 207 -6.71 14.72 6.53
C ILE A 207 -6.04 13.96 7.70
N ASN A 208 -4.77 14.25 8.00
CA ASN A 208 -3.99 13.59 9.06
C ASN A 208 -3.91 14.38 10.38
N MET A 209 -4.73 15.41 10.58
CA MET A 209 -4.88 16.13 11.86
C MET A 209 -5.72 15.34 12.86
#